data_AF-A0A958I521-F1
#
_entry.id   AF-A0A958I521-F1
#
_cell.length_a   1.000
_cell.length_b   1.000
_cell.length_c   1.000
_cell.angle_alpha   90.00
_cell.angle_beta   90.00
_cell.angle_gamma   90.00
#
_symmetry.space_group_name_H-M   'P 1'
#
loop_
_entity.id
_entity.type
_entity.pdbx_description
1 polymer ?
#
loop_
_entity_poly.entity_id
_entity_poly.type
_entity_poly.pdbx_seq_one_letter_code
_entity_poly.pdbx_strand_id
1 'polypeptide(L)'
;MIPAKPARWANIVFSKYLKRLMKRSFNSVQLLGDVPDLVPDLPVLLLPNHSTWWDGFFAYWLNKQLFQRPFYLLMLERELKKYPFFRKVGAFGITQENPKSVIKTMAYTRSLLAMDSHPLITIFPQGEL
;
A
#
# COMPACT_ATOMS: atom_id res chain seq x y z
N MET A 1 -3.41 15.68 -4.61
CA MET A 1 -3.42 14.45 -3.81
C MET A 1 -4.82 13.89 -3.73
N ILE A 2 -5.02 12.69 -4.27
CA ILE A 2 -6.27 11.93 -4.14
C ILE A 2 -6.21 11.11 -2.84
N PRO A 3 -7.12 11.30 -1.87
CA PRO A 3 -7.11 10.51 -0.64
C PRO A 3 -7.63 9.09 -0.87
N ALA A 4 -7.14 8.16 -0.05
CA ALA A 4 -7.66 6.81 0.06
C ALA A 4 -9.11 6.87 0.60
N LYS A 5 -9.93 5.90 0.19
CA LYS A 5 -11.29 5.72 0.70
C LYS A 5 -11.56 4.23 0.95
N PRO A 6 -10.85 3.61 1.91
CA PRO A 6 -10.90 2.17 2.11
C PRO A 6 -12.33 1.67 2.31
N ALA A 7 -12.69 0.60 1.62
CA ALA A 7 -13.97 -0.06 1.77
C ALA A 7 -13.75 -1.55 2.10
N ARG A 8 -14.47 -2.05 3.11
CA ARG A 8 -14.35 -3.45 3.55
C ARG A 8 -14.65 -4.42 2.42
N TRP A 9 -15.73 -4.19 1.67
CA TRP A 9 -16.11 -5.02 0.52
C TRP A 9 -15.03 -5.03 -0.58
N ALA A 10 -14.40 -3.88 -0.85
CA ALA A 10 -13.38 -3.76 -1.89
C ALA A 10 -12.14 -4.58 -1.53
N ASN A 11 -11.75 -4.57 -0.26
CA ASN A 11 -10.69 -5.43 0.26
C ASN A 11 -11.01 -6.92 0.15
N ILE A 12 -12.25 -7.33 0.43
CA ILE A 12 -12.68 -8.73 0.30
C ILE A 12 -12.63 -9.18 -1.17
N VAL A 13 -13.16 -8.36 -2.08
CA VAL A 13 -13.13 -8.67 -3.53
C VAL A 13 -11.69 -8.69 -4.04
N PHE A 14 -10.90 -7.67 -3.70
CA PHE A 14 -9.53 -7.54 -4.17
C PHE A 14 -8.61 -8.63 -3.66
N SER A 15 -8.71 -9.03 -2.38
CA SER A 15 -7.93 -10.14 -1.82
C SER A 15 -8.22 -11.47 -2.52
N LYS A 16 -9.49 -11.78 -2.83
CA LYS A 16 -9.87 -12.98 -3.59
C LYS A 16 -9.34 -12.92 -5.03
N TYR A 17 -9.47 -11.78 -5.69
CA TYR A 17 -8.93 -11.54 -7.02
C TYR A 17 -7.41 -11.72 -7.04
N LEU A 18 -6.70 -11.03 -6.15
CA LEU A 18 -5.25 -11.04 -6.08
C LEU A 18 -4.73 -12.44 -5.77
N LYS A 19 -5.35 -13.18 -4.83
CA LYS A 19 -4.95 -14.57 -4.54
C LYS A 19 -4.98 -15.46 -5.79
N ARG A 20 -6.02 -15.33 -6.63
CA ARG A 20 -6.12 -16.09 -7.89
C ARG A 20 -5.10 -15.64 -8.91
N LEU A 21 -4.90 -14.33 -9.01
CA LEU A 21 -3.94 -13.73 -9.92
C LEU A 21 -2.51 -14.17 -9.58
N MET A 22 -2.11 -14.09 -8.31
CA MET A 22 -0.80 -14.53 -7.82
C MET A 22 -0.54 -16.01 -8.14
N LYS A 23 -1.52 -16.90 -7.91
CA LYS A 23 -1.41 -18.33 -8.24
C LYS A 23 -1.26 -18.63 -9.74
N ARG A 24 -1.74 -17.73 -10.60
CA ARG A 24 -1.63 -17.88 -12.06
C ARG A 24 -0.34 -17.29 -12.61
N SER A 25 0.20 -16.28 -11.93
CA SER A 25 1.37 -15.52 -12.40
C SER A 25 2.69 -16.03 -11.83
N PHE A 26 2.69 -16.72 -10.69
CA PHE A 26 3.91 -17.19 -10.02
C PHE A 26 3.80 -18.67 -9.64
N ASN A 27 4.89 -19.41 -9.81
CA ASN A 27 5.00 -20.79 -9.33
C ASN A 27 4.95 -20.85 -7.79
N SER A 28 5.71 -19.98 -7.12
CA SER A 28 5.71 -19.83 -5.67
C SER A 28 6.15 -18.42 -5.25
N VAL A 29 5.62 -17.93 -4.14
CA VAL A 29 6.07 -16.70 -3.47
C VAL A 29 6.53 -17.09 -2.07
N GLN A 30 7.79 -16.82 -1.76
CA GLN A 30 8.42 -17.23 -0.51
C GLN A 30 8.92 -15.99 0.23
N LEU A 31 8.74 -15.98 1.55
CA LEU A 31 9.34 -14.99 2.42
C LEU A 31 10.62 -15.58 2.98
N LEU A 32 11.73 -14.86 2.81
CA LEU A 32 13.04 -15.27 3.30
C LEU A 32 13.42 -14.41 4.51
N GLY A 33 14.02 -15.04 5.51
CA GLY A 33 14.42 -14.40 6.76
C GLY A 33 13.29 -14.33 7.80
N ASP A 34 13.63 -13.76 8.94
CA ASP A 34 12.71 -13.64 10.07
C ASP A 34 11.71 -12.50 9.86
N VAL A 35 10.45 -12.75 10.27
CA VAL A 35 9.44 -11.71 10.31
C VAL A 35 9.70 -10.83 11.52
N PRO A 36 9.86 -9.51 11.37
CA PRO A 36 10.09 -8.64 12.52
C PRO A 36 8.86 -8.61 13.43
N ASP A 37 9.09 -8.71 14.74
CA ASP A 37 8.05 -8.48 15.73
C ASP A 37 7.65 -7.00 15.72
N LEU A 38 6.44 -6.75 15.24
CA LEU A 38 5.90 -5.39 15.22
C LEU A 38 5.37 -5.02 16.60
N VAL A 39 5.69 -3.81 17.05
CA VAL A 39 5.04 -3.21 18.21
C VAL A 39 3.53 -3.06 17.91
N PRO A 40 2.63 -3.69 18.69
CA PRO A 40 1.19 -3.71 18.37
C PRO A 40 0.59 -2.31 18.20
N ASP A 41 0.97 -1.38 19.08
CA ASP A 41 0.35 -0.06 19.21
C ASP A 41 1.08 1.04 18.40
N LEU A 42 1.94 0.66 17.46
CA LEU A 42 2.62 1.60 16.58
C LEU A 42 2.25 1.35 15.12
N PRO A 43 2.01 2.38 14.30
CA PRO A 43 1.84 2.20 12.86
C PRO A 43 3.13 1.65 12.22
N VAL A 44 3.00 1.05 11.05
CA VAL A 44 4.12 0.50 10.28
C VAL A 44 4.34 1.33 9.02
N LEU A 45 5.59 1.74 8.80
CA LEU A 45 6.01 2.32 7.53
C LEU A 45 6.85 1.29 6.78
N LEU A 46 6.29 0.73 5.71
CA LEU A 46 6.92 -0.27 4.86
C LEU A 46 7.61 0.43 3.68
N LEU A 47 8.95 0.38 3.64
CA LEU A 47 9.79 1.11 2.68
C LEU A 47 10.65 0.18 1.80
N PRO A 48 10.04 -0.67 0.96
CA PRO A 48 10.78 -1.56 0.08
C PRO A 48 11.36 -0.80 -1.11
N ASN A 49 12.30 -1.44 -1.82
CA ASN A 49 12.66 -1.06 -3.17
C ASN A 49 11.46 -1.18 -4.12
N HIS A 50 11.53 -0.43 -5.23
CA HIS A 50 10.64 -0.56 -6.38
C HIS A 50 11.43 -1.24 -7.50
N SER A 51 10.96 -2.38 -7.97
CA SER A 51 11.62 -3.14 -9.04
C SER A 51 10.61 -3.70 -10.04
N THR A 52 9.33 -3.78 -9.69
CA THR A 52 8.30 -4.29 -10.58
C THR A 52 6.96 -3.58 -10.39
N TRP A 53 6.12 -3.65 -11.41
CA TRP A 53 4.74 -3.18 -11.28
C TRP A 53 3.90 -4.02 -10.28
N TRP A 54 4.37 -5.20 -9.87
CA TRP A 54 3.70 -6.04 -8.86
C TRP A 54 3.94 -5.59 -7.42
N ASP A 55 4.85 -4.66 -7.17
CA ASP A 55 5.33 -4.40 -5.81
C ASP A 55 4.22 -3.96 -4.86
N GLY A 56 3.28 -3.13 -5.34
CA GLY A 56 2.10 -2.75 -4.56
C GLY A 56 1.20 -3.94 -4.18
N PHE A 57 1.15 -4.97 -5.04
CA PHE A 57 0.42 -6.21 -4.76
C PHE A 57 1.17 -7.09 -3.77
N PHE A 58 2.50 -7.17 -3.86
CA PHE A 58 3.31 -7.87 -2.86
C PHE A 58 3.17 -7.23 -1.48
N ALA A 59 3.24 -5.90 -1.38
CA ALA A 59 3.03 -5.18 -0.12
C ALA A 59 1.63 -5.44 0.47
N TYR A 60 0.59 -5.40 -0.36
CA TYR A 60 -0.77 -5.74 0.06
C TYR A 60 -0.88 -7.18 0.55
N TRP A 61 -0.32 -8.12 -0.21
CA TRP A 61 -0.35 -9.55 0.09
C TRP A 61 0.40 -9.86 1.39
N LEU A 62 1.59 -9.31 1.57
CA LEU A 62 2.40 -9.44 2.78
C LEU A 62 1.64 -8.96 4.01
N ASN A 63 1.05 -7.77 3.96
CA ASN A 63 0.22 -7.26 5.05
C ASN A 63 -0.96 -8.20 5.34
N LYS A 64 -1.61 -8.77 4.32
CA LYS A 64 -2.70 -9.73 4.53
C LYS A 64 -2.26 -11.05 5.17
N GLN A 65 -1.05 -11.52 4.90
CA GLN A 65 -0.57 -12.78 5.47
C GLN A 65 0.01 -12.61 6.87
N LEU A 66 0.71 -11.51 7.14
CA LEU A 66 1.51 -11.35 8.37
C LEU A 66 0.88 -10.38 9.37
N PHE A 67 0.61 -9.15 8.95
CA PHE A 67 0.39 -8.05 9.90
C PHE A 67 -1.08 -7.70 10.12
N GLN A 68 -1.93 -7.96 9.12
CA GLN A 68 -3.38 -7.75 9.11
C GLN A 68 -3.82 -6.33 9.51
N ARG A 69 -2.96 -5.32 9.29
CA ARG A 69 -3.23 -3.92 9.61
C ARG A 69 -4.06 -3.22 8.53
N PRO A 70 -4.74 -2.10 8.84
CA PRO A 70 -5.29 -1.22 7.82
C PRO A 70 -4.20 -0.83 6.82
N PHE A 71 -4.44 -1.09 5.54
CA PHE A 71 -3.43 -0.98 4.49
C PHE A 71 -3.56 0.34 3.73
N TYR A 72 -2.45 1.02 3.54
CA TYR A 72 -2.34 2.20 2.69
C TYR A 72 -1.14 2.10 1.77
N LEU A 73 -1.28 2.59 0.55
CA LEU A 73 -0.24 2.53 -0.48
C LEU A 73 -0.13 3.88 -1.18
N LEU A 74 1.09 4.43 -1.24
CA LEU A 74 1.33 5.60 -2.04
C LEU A 74 1.44 5.22 -3.53
N MET A 75 0.69 5.90 -4.39
CA MET A 75 0.63 5.66 -5.83
C MET A 75 0.69 6.97 -6.60
N LEU A 76 1.19 6.96 -7.83
CA LEU A 76 1.12 8.13 -8.69
C LEU A 76 -0.34 8.54 -8.92
N GLU A 77 -0.65 9.82 -8.76
CA GLU A 77 -2.02 10.33 -8.87
C GLU A 77 -2.59 10.09 -10.28
N ARG A 78 -1.75 10.17 -11.32
CA ARG A 78 -2.14 9.87 -12.71
C ARG A 78 -2.62 8.43 -12.87
N GLU A 79 -1.97 7.47 -12.23
CA GLU A 79 -2.36 6.06 -12.29
C GLU A 79 -3.59 5.80 -11.40
N LEU A 80 -3.67 6.47 -10.25
CA LEU A 80 -4.85 6.37 -9.39
C LEU A 80 -6.12 6.98 -10.02
N LYS A 81 -5.98 7.96 -10.92
CA LYS A 81 -7.08 8.49 -11.75
C LYS A 81 -7.55 7.47 -12.79
N LYS A 82 -6.62 6.75 -13.42
CA LYS A 82 -6.93 5.66 -14.37
C LYS A 82 -7.59 4.47 -13.67
N TYR A 83 -7.13 4.15 -12.45
CA TYR A 83 -7.57 2.99 -11.68
C TYR A 83 -8.19 3.39 -10.32
N PRO A 84 -9.35 4.07 -10.30
CA PRO A 84 -9.95 4.62 -9.09
C PRO A 84 -10.37 3.56 -8.06
N PHE A 85 -10.49 2.29 -8.48
CA PHE A 85 -10.75 1.16 -7.59
C PHE A 85 -9.70 1.03 -6.49
N PHE A 86 -8.42 1.30 -6.77
CA PHE A 86 -7.35 1.18 -5.77
C PHE A 86 -7.52 2.12 -4.59
N ARG A 87 -8.23 3.25 -4.74
CA ARG A 87 -8.61 4.11 -3.62
C ARG A 87 -9.44 3.35 -2.57
N LYS A 88 -10.30 2.44 -3.01
CA LYS A 88 -11.14 1.60 -2.15
C LYS A 88 -10.35 0.49 -1.45
N VAL A 89 -9.19 0.13 -2.00
CA VAL A 89 -8.28 -0.86 -1.42
C VAL A 89 -7.30 -0.21 -0.43
N GLY A 90 -7.04 1.09 -0.56
CA GLY A 90 -6.18 1.85 0.37
C GLY A 90 -5.15 2.75 -0.32
N ALA A 91 -5.11 2.80 -1.65
CA ALA A 91 -4.16 3.64 -2.35
C ALA A 91 -4.53 5.13 -2.28
N PHE A 92 -3.52 5.99 -2.17
CA PHE A 92 -3.64 7.44 -2.22
C PHE A 92 -2.56 8.05 -3.13
N GLY A 93 -2.88 9.21 -3.70
CA GLY A 93 -2.20 9.73 -4.90
C GLY A 93 -1.20 10.85 -4.63
N ILE A 94 0.02 10.75 -5.19
CA ILE A 94 1.03 11.82 -5.22
C ILE A 94 1.27 12.35 -6.65
N THR A 95 1.61 13.64 -6.76
CA THR A 95 2.14 14.25 -7.98
C THR A 95 3.56 14.72 -7.66
N GLN A 96 4.57 13.97 -8.09
CA GLN A 96 5.96 14.20 -7.68
C GLN A 96 6.51 15.53 -8.25
N GLU A 97 6.01 15.93 -9.42
CA GLU A 97 6.42 17.14 -10.13
C GLU A 97 5.90 18.43 -9.49
N ASN A 98 5.03 18.31 -8.47
CA ASN A 98 4.41 19.44 -7.79
C ASN A 98 4.78 19.44 -6.29
N PRO A 99 5.70 20.31 -5.84
CA PRO A 99 6.12 20.39 -4.44
C PRO A 99 4.97 20.58 -3.45
N LYS A 100 3.93 21.36 -3.82
CA LYS A 100 2.74 21.53 -2.99
C LYS A 100 1.96 20.22 -2.84
N SER A 101 1.94 19.38 -3.87
CA SER A 101 1.32 18.05 -3.83
C SER A 101 2.12 17.09 -2.94
N VAL A 102 3.45 17.14 -3.00
CA VAL A 102 4.34 16.36 -2.12
C VAL A 102 4.10 16.73 -0.65
N ILE A 103 4.11 18.01 -0.30
CA ILE A 103 3.83 18.48 1.07
C ILE A 103 2.46 18.01 1.55
N LYS A 104 1.42 18.15 0.72
CA LYS A 104 0.06 17.66 1.05
C LYS A 104 0.03 16.15 1.28
N THR A 105 0.76 15.39 0.46
CA THR A 105 0.87 13.94 0.59
C THR A 105 1.56 13.54 1.88
N MET A 106 2.66 14.20 2.24
CA MET A 106 3.36 13.92 3.49
C MET A 106 2.52 14.28 4.72
N ALA A 107 1.80 15.40 4.67
CA ALA A 107 0.85 15.77 5.72
C ALA A 107 -0.26 14.73 5.89
N TYR A 108 -0.79 14.19 4.77
CA TYR A 108 -1.76 13.11 4.80
C TYR A 108 -1.18 11.79 5.33
N THR A 109 0.03 11.39 4.89
CA THR A 109 0.73 10.23 5.43
C THR A 109 0.91 10.35 6.94
N ARG A 110 1.30 11.54 7.44
CA ARG A 110 1.40 11.81 8.88
C ARG A 110 0.05 11.63 9.58
N SER A 111 -1.05 12.11 9.00
CA SER A 111 -2.37 11.93 9.61
C SER A 111 -2.84 10.47 9.62
N LEU A 112 -2.41 9.66 8.64
CA LEU A 112 -2.63 8.21 8.65
C LEU A 112 -1.81 7.54 9.77
N LEU A 113 -0.52 7.89 9.92
CA LEU A 113 0.33 7.34 10.99
C LEU A 113 -0.19 7.67 12.40
N ALA A 114 -0.89 8.78 12.56
CA ALA A 114 -1.48 9.19 13.83
C ALA A 114 -2.81 8.49 14.18
N MET A 115 -3.31 7.55 13.34
CA MET A 115 -4.55 6.82 13.63
C MET A 115 -4.33 5.74 14.69
N ASP A 116 -5.26 5.64 15.65
CA ASP A 116 -5.30 4.58 16.68
C ASP A 116 -5.49 3.17 16.10
N SER A 117 -5.82 3.06 14.81
CA SER A 117 -5.89 1.78 14.11
C SER A 117 -4.52 1.23 13.71
N HIS A 118 -3.43 1.96 14.00
CA HIS A 118 -2.03 1.60 13.77
C HIS A 118 -1.78 1.01 12.36
N PRO A 119 -2.04 1.80 11.30
CA PRO A 119 -2.02 1.32 9.93
C PRO A 119 -0.63 0.88 9.46
N LEU A 120 -0.60 0.07 8.41
CA LEU A 120 0.59 -0.16 7.60
C LEU A 120 0.50 0.72 6.35
N ILE A 121 1.49 1.59 6.18
CA ILE A 121 1.62 2.48 5.02
C ILE A 121 2.84 2.04 4.21
N THR A 122 2.63 1.78 2.93
CA THR A 122 3.71 1.42 2.01
C THR A 122 4.07 2.60 1.13
N ILE A 123 5.37 2.92 1.07
CA ILE A 123 5.94 3.93 0.20
C ILE A 123 7.17 3.31 -0.46
N PHE A 124 7.30 3.47 -1.78
CA PHE A 124 8.49 3.09 -2.53
C PHE A 124 9.37 4.33 -2.69
N PRO A 125 10.43 4.52 -1.89
CA PRO A 125 11.15 5.79 -1.82
C PRO A 125 11.89 6.16 -3.11
N GLN A 126 12.26 5.16 -3.93
CA GLN A 126 12.90 5.37 -5.23
C GLN A 126 12.03 6.22 -6.16
N GLY A 127 10.71 6.15 -6.05
CA GLY A 127 9.80 7.02 -6.80
C GLY A 127 9.71 6.75 -8.31
N GLU A 128 10.45 5.75 -8.80
CA GLU A 128 10.51 5.29 -10.18
C GLU A 128 10.64 3.76 -10.23
N LEU A 129 10.42 3.17 -11.42
CA LEU A 129 10.67 1.77 -11.73
C LEU A 129 12.00 1.63 -12.49
#